data_AF-A0A7L7W2S5-F1
#
_entry.id   AF-A0A7L7W2S5-F1
#
_cell.length_a   1.000
_cell.length_b   1.000
_cell.length_c   1.000
_cell.angle_alpha   90.00
_cell.angle_beta   90.00
_cell.angle_gamma   90.00
#
_symmetry.space_group_name_H-M   'P 1'
#
loop_
_entity.id
_entity.type
_entity.pdbx_description
1 polymer ?
#
loop_
_entity_poly.entity_id
_entity_poly.type
_entity_poly.pdbx_seq_one_letter_code
_entity_poly.pdbx_strand_id
1 'polypeptide(L)'
;MSVVAIPVEEVETTDSRHPGLDVLCSRLEAVLHGRAAEDLLRDVRALPERAGLAILPAWSWQRPLIDVGRKSRAFATAETRAGKAAGQLLMPVRNDWAAPMVRVVSGASVPVTYRTLGMGHQMAGQSKLVSRPGSPAVARVTDMPSLAEPVFVGESTRTRVIHELRRLVEAGATARWELIRSIEPKLVQQLHVAHSAVSHEIGQTSGNVVPMLDAQGLEQVQNLMMFGELDEETGKDKPGSVFRLIELCLAPDCFVKVDPFKYMIKHLRRDAETEIRRKIGDPHIGPKVRAVALKHPRAEVAVIVEEYRKIYPKDRLSVTRAEAALSVRPDAMASCTRLLPETHMMAAVEPLEGAMA
;
A
#
# COMPACT_ATOMS: atom_id res chain seq x y z
N MET A 1 8.62 9.03 -62.40
CA MET A 1 8.98 8.03 -61.37
C MET A 1 8.23 8.42 -60.10
N SER A 2 7.18 7.67 -59.78
CA SER A 2 6.29 7.97 -58.64
C SER A 2 6.86 7.31 -57.39
N VAL A 3 7.19 8.09 -56.37
CA VAL A 3 7.66 7.58 -55.08
C VAL A 3 6.42 7.20 -54.27
N VAL A 4 6.17 5.90 -54.16
CA VAL A 4 5.12 5.34 -53.30
C VAL A 4 5.61 5.44 -51.86
N ALA A 5 5.00 6.31 -51.08
CA ALA A 5 5.20 6.35 -49.63
C ALA A 5 4.54 5.10 -49.02
N ILE A 6 5.35 4.25 -48.42
CA ILE A 6 4.87 3.12 -47.61
C ILE A 6 4.31 3.72 -46.31
N PRO A 7 3.04 3.50 -45.98
CA PRO A 7 2.49 3.93 -44.71
C PRO A 7 3.20 3.17 -43.58
N VAL A 8 3.77 3.91 -42.64
CA VAL A 8 4.26 3.35 -41.38
C VAL A 8 3.02 2.95 -40.59
N GLU A 9 2.73 1.66 -40.52
CA GLU A 9 1.72 1.13 -39.59
C GLU A 9 2.14 1.53 -38.17
N GLU A 10 1.36 2.42 -37.55
CA GLU A 10 1.44 2.65 -36.11
C GLU A 10 1.12 1.32 -35.44
N VAL A 11 2.15 0.68 -34.86
CA VAL A 11 1.95 -0.49 -34.01
C VAL A 11 1.13 -0.01 -32.83
N GLU A 12 -0.15 -0.41 -32.77
CA GLU A 12 -1.01 -0.25 -31.60
C GLU A 12 -0.32 -0.90 -30.40
N THR A 13 0.42 -0.10 -29.64
CA THR A 13 0.90 -0.51 -28.33
C THR A 13 -0.33 -0.67 -27.46
N THR A 14 -0.75 -1.91 -27.24
CA THR A 14 -1.80 -2.21 -26.26
C THR A 14 -1.30 -1.77 -24.89
N ASP A 15 -1.83 -0.64 -24.42
CA ASP A 15 -1.51 -0.05 -23.12
C ASP A 15 -2.02 -1.00 -22.02
N SER A 16 -1.13 -1.89 -21.56
CA SER A 16 -1.44 -2.88 -20.54
C SER A 16 -1.21 -2.31 -19.13
N ARG A 17 -2.09 -2.67 -18.20
CA ARG A 17 -1.95 -2.32 -16.78
C ARG A 17 -0.83 -3.14 -16.15
N HIS A 18 -0.12 -2.56 -15.18
CA HIS A 18 0.85 -3.32 -14.39
C HIS A 18 0.15 -4.45 -13.60
N PRO A 19 0.43 -5.75 -13.85
CA PRO A 19 -0.39 -6.86 -13.33
C PRO A 19 -0.52 -6.90 -11.81
N GLY A 20 0.61 -6.79 -11.09
CA GLY A 20 0.59 -6.80 -9.63
C GLY A 20 -0.15 -5.60 -9.02
N LEU A 21 -0.03 -4.41 -9.63
CA LEU A 21 -0.74 -3.23 -9.17
C LEU A 21 -2.22 -3.32 -9.51
N ASP A 22 -2.60 -3.94 -10.62
CA ASP A 22 -4.00 -4.12 -11.02
C ASP A 22 -4.73 -4.99 -10.00
N VAL A 23 -4.14 -6.13 -9.60
CA VAL A 23 -4.69 -6.99 -8.54
C VAL A 23 -4.80 -6.24 -7.20
N LEU A 24 -3.73 -5.55 -6.78
CA LEU A 24 -3.73 -4.79 -5.51
C LEU A 24 -4.79 -3.68 -5.52
N CYS A 25 -4.85 -2.88 -6.57
CA CYS A 25 -5.75 -1.73 -6.68
C CYS A 25 -7.19 -2.17 -6.83
N SER A 26 -7.46 -3.27 -7.56
CA SER A 26 -8.80 -3.86 -7.67
C SER A 26 -9.33 -4.32 -6.32
N ARG A 27 -8.48 -4.94 -5.48
CA ARG A 27 -8.87 -5.32 -4.11
C ARG A 27 -9.11 -4.12 -3.21
N LEU A 28 -8.24 -3.11 -3.25
CA LEU A 28 -8.46 -1.85 -2.50
C LEU A 28 -9.75 -1.16 -2.95
N GLU A 29 -10.04 -1.16 -4.25
CA GLU A 29 -11.28 -0.62 -4.82
C GLU A 29 -12.52 -1.38 -4.32
N ALA A 30 -12.48 -2.72 -4.33
CA ALA A 30 -13.56 -3.55 -3.81
C ALA A 30 -13.84 -3.27 -2.32
N VAL A 31 -12.80 -3.06 -1.50
CA VAL A 31 -12.98 -2.67 -0.09
C VAL A 31 -13.71 -1.33 0.02
N LEU A 32 -13.36 -0.35 -0.81
CA LEU A 32 -14.00 0.96 -0.79
C LEU A 32 -15.46 0.90 -1.28
N HIS A 33 -15.73 0.12 -2.32
CA HIS A 33 -17.08 -0.13 -2.79
C HIS A 33 -17.92 -0.83 -1.72
N GLY A 34 -17.34 -1.81 -1.02
CA GLY A 34 -18.00 -2.50 0.09
C GLY A 34 -18.40 -1.53 1.21
N ARG A 35 -17.51 -0.63 1.64
CA ARG A 35 -17.83 0.40 2.65
C ARG A 35 -18.93 1.35 2.21
N ALA A 36 -18.83 1.86 0.98
CA ALA A 36 -19.86 2.76 0.44
C ALA A 36 -21.22 2.05 0.31
N ALA A 37 -21.22 0.75 -0.02
CA ALA A 37 -22.44 -0.04 -0.07
C ALA A 37 -23.02 -0.34 1.33
N GLU A 38 -22.16 -0.62 2.30
CA GLU A 38 -22.55 -0.81 3.71
C GLU A 38 -23.20 0.45 4.29
N ASP A 39 -22.64 1.63 4.01
CA ASP A 39 -23.21 2.91 4.43
C ASP A 39 -24.62 3.12 3.85
N LEU A 40 -24.86 2.76 2.59
CA LEU A 40 -26.18 2.82 1.95
C LEU A 40 -27.17 1.81 2.56
N LEU A 41 -26.70 0.68 3.08
CA LEU A 41 -27.52 -0.35 3.72
C LEU A 41 -27.90 -0.01 5.17
N ARG A 42 -27.32 1.04 5.78
CA ARG A 42 -27.69 1.46 7.15
C ARG A 42 -29.14 1.92 7.26
N ASP A 43 -29.68 2.55 6.22
CA ASP A 43 -31.09 2.92 6.14
C ASP A 43 -31.72 2.39 4.83
N VAL A 44 -32.06 1.11 4.84
CA VAL A 44 -32.70 0.44 3.71
C VAL A 44 -34.04 1.08 3.33
N ARG A 45 -34.75 1.70 4.27
CA ARG A 45 -36.06 2.32 4.03
C ARG A 45 -35.94 3.63 3.24
N ALA A 46 -34.80 4.32 3.37
CA ALA A 46 -34.50 5.51 2.57
C ALA A 46 -34.20 5.20 1.10
N LEU A 47 -33.98 3.93 0.72
CA LEU A 47 -33.78 3.55 -0.67
C LEU A 47 -35.08 3.70 -1.49
N PRO A 48 -35.05 4.27 -2.69
CA PRO A 48 -36.22 4.34 -3.56
C PRO A 48 -36.79 2.96 -3.93
N GLU A 49 -38.10 2.88 -4.20
CA GLU A 49 -38.74 1.64 -4.68
C GLU A 49 -38.15 1.16 -6.02
N ARG A 50 -37.78 2.13 -6.85
CA ARG A 50 -37.14 1.92 -8.15
C ARG A 50 -35.89 2.78 -8.25
N ALA A 51 -34.75 2.13 -8.44
CA ALA A 51 -33.47 2.81 -8.60
C ALA A 51 -32.46 1.94 -9.36
N GLY A 52 -31.46 2.59 -9.92
CA GLY A 52 -30.24 1.99 -10.42
C GLY A 52 -29.07 2.17 -9.46
N LEU A 53 -28.00 1.40 -9.67
CA LEU A 53 -26.76 1.51 -8.91
C LEU A 53 -25.61 1.92 -9.86
N ALA A 54 -24.95 3.04 -9.58
CA ALA A 54 -23.70 3.42 -10.22
C ALA A 54 -22.52 3.08 -9.29
N ILE A 55 -21.49 2.45 -9.85
CA ILE A 55 -20.25 2.08 -9.15
C ILE A 55 -19.11 2.78 -9.87
N LEU A 56 -18.50 3.75 -9.19
CA LEU A 56 -17.48 4.65 -9.70
C LEU A 56 -16.07 4.10 -9.42
N PRO A 57 -15.10 4.27 -10.34
CA PRO A 57 -13.77 3.72 -10.20
C PRO A 57 -12.95 4.52 -9.19
N ALA A 58 -12.22 3.82 -8.33
CA ALA A 58 -11.25 4.41 -7.42
C ALA A 58 -9.92 4.72 -8.13
N TRP A 59 -9.70 4.15 -9.31
CA TRP A 59 -8.44 4.27 -10.06
C TRP A 59 -8.66 4.65 -11.51
N SER A 60 -7.82 5.58 -11.99
CA SER A 60 -7.58 5.78 -13.41
C SER A 60 -6.27 5.11 -13.79
N TRP A 61 -6.20 4.47 -14.95
CA TRP A 61 -4.98 3.81 -15.41
C TRP A 61 -4.33 4.66 -16.49
N GLN A 62 -3.20 5.28 -16.15
CA GLN A 62 -2.57 6.28 -17.02
C GLN A 62 -1.06 6.07 -17.10
N ARG A 63 -0.45 6.54 -18.18
CA ARG A 63 1.01 6.62 -18.27
C ARG A 63 1.53 7.62 -17.24
N PRO A 64 2.54 7.28 -16.41
CA PRO A 64 3.03 8.19 -15.39
C PRO A 64 3.74 9.39 -16.01
N LEU A 65 3.51 10.59 -15.47
CA LEU A 65 4.20 11.83 -15.87
C LEU A 65 5.48 12.09 -15.05
N ILE A 66 5.80 11.19 -14.12
CA ILE A 66 7.03 11.19 -13.32
C ILE A 66 7.80 9.90 -13.56
N ASP A 67 9.12 9.95 -13.33
CA ASP A 67 9.94 8.74 -13.39
C ASP A 67 9.60 7.80 -12.22
N VAL A 68 9.02 6.64 -12.56
CA VAL A 68 8.72 5.54 -11.63
C VAL A 68 9.75 4.39 -11.74
N GLY A 69 10.87 4.64 -12.44
CA GLY A 69 11.97 3.72 -12.63
C GLY A 69 11.62 2.58 -13.58
N ARG A 70 12.05 1.36 -13.23
CA ARG A 70 11.83 0.16 -14.08
C ARG A 70 10.38 -0.34 -14.08
N LYS A 71 9.52 0.15 -13.18
CA LYS A 71 8.15 -0.35 -12.99
C LYS A 71 7.18 -0.01 -14.12
N SER A 72 7.37 1.11 -14.81
CA SER A 72 6.54 1.50 -15.95
C SER A 72 6.99 0.86 -17.26
N ARG A 73 8.08 0.10 -17.27
CA ARG A 73 8.57 -0.55 -18.50
C ARG A 73 7.80 -1.84 -18.69
N ALA A 74 7.24 -2.04 -19.88
CA ALA A 74 6.64 -3.31 -20.25
C ALA A 74 7.68 -4.44 -20.13
N PHE A 75 7.19 -5.64 -19.81
CA PHE A 75 8.02 -6.83 -19.73
C PHE A 75 8.74 -7.07 -21.06
N ALA A 76 9.95 -7.62 -20.98
CA ALA A 76 10.76 -7.86 -22.16
C ALA A 76 10.09 -8.92 -23.06
N THR A 77 9.35 -8.48 -24.08
CA THR A 77 8.83 -9.35 -25.14
C THR A 77 9.92 -9.74 -26.13
N ALA A 78 9.67 -10.76 -26.97
CA ALA A 78 10.58 -11.12 -28.06
C ALA A 78 10.92 -9.91 -28.97
N GLU A 79 9.98 -8.97 -29.12
CA GLU A 79 10.15 -7.75 -29.90
C GLU A 79 11.07 -6.73 -29.22
N THR A 80 10.99 -6.60 -27.89
CA THR A 80 11.93 -5.74 -27.14
C THR A 80 13.35 -6.31 -27.12
N ARG A 81 13.51 -7.64 -27.19
CA ARG A 81 14.82 -8.29 -27.37
C ARG A 81 15.39 -8.06 -28.77
N ALA A 82 14.54 -7.79 -29.76
CA ALA A 82 14.93 -7.39 -31.11
C ALA A 82 15.25 -5.89 -31.25
N GLY A 83 15.39 -5.16 -30.14
CA GLY A 83 15.81 -3.75 -30.13
C GLY A 83 14.68 -2.72 -30.25
N LYS A 84 13.41 -3.14 -30.26
CA LYS A 84 12.29 -2.19 -30.16
C LYS A 84 12.14 -1.67 -28.72
N ALA A 85 11.79 -0.39 -28.56
CA ALA A 85 11.55 0.19 -27.25
C ALA A 85 10.41 -0.58 -26.54
N ALA A 86 10.64 -1.01 -25.30
CA ALA A 86 9.59 -1.58 -24.47
C ALA A 86 8.49 -0.53 -24.28
N GLY A 87 7.23 -0.92 -24.54
CA GLY A 87 6.07 -0.08 -24.26
C GLY A 87 6.03 0.36 -22.79
N GLN A 88 5.21 1.36 -22.47
CA GLN A 88 5.00 1.79 -21.09
C GLN A 88 3.73 1.15 -20.53
N LEU A 89 3.82 0.57 -19.33
CA LEU A 89 2.67 0.06 -18.59
C LEU A 89 1.85 1.22 -18.01
N LEU A 90 0.53 1.06 -18.00
CA LEU A 90 -0.37 1.94 -17.28
C LEU A 90 -0.21 1.76 -15.77
N MET A 91 -0.12 2.87 -15.06
CA MET A 91 0.02 2.93 -13.62
C MET A 91 -1.28 3.48 -12.99
N PRO A 92 -1.63 3.03 -11.78
CA PRO A 92 -2.84 3.49 -11.11
C PRO A 92 -2.67 4.91 -10.59
N VAL A 93 -3.62 5.77 -10.92
CA VAL A 93 -3.75 7.14 -10.42
C VAL A 93 -5.04 7.22 -9.61
N ARG A 94 -4.95 7.71 -8.38
CA ARG A 94 -6.07 7.67 -7.44
C ARG A 94 -7.15 8.68 -7.83
N ASN A 95 -8.40 8.23 -7.86
CA ASN A 95 -9.58 9.08 -8.00
C ASN A 95 -10.17 9.36 -6.63
N ASP A 96 -10.42 10.63 -6.37
CA ASP A 96 -11.05 11.16 -5.17
C ASP A 96 -12.39 11.78 -5.59
N TRP A 97 -13.48 11.13 -5.18
CA TRP A 97 -14.83 11.53 -5.52
C TRP A 97 -15.41 12.40 -4.40
N ALA A 98 -16.02 13.53 -4.75
CA ALA A 98 -16.72 14.37 -3.77
C ALA A 98 -18.01 13.71 -3.23
N ALA A 99 -18.39 12.59 -3.82
CA ALA A 99 -19.53 11.77 -3.46
C ALA A 99 -19.05 10.33 -3.17
N PRO A 100 -19.80 9.52 -2.38
CA PRO A 100 -19.52 8.10 -2.24
C PRO A 100 -19.39 7.40 -3.61
N MET A 101 -18.45 6.46 -3.75
CA MET A 101 -18.18 5.78 -5.03
C MET A 101 -19.29 4.81 -5.46
N VAL A 102 -20.16 4.40 -4.53
CA VAL A 102 -21.37 3.64 -4.84
C VAL A 102 -22.56 4.58 -4.65
N ARG A 103 -23.37 4.74 -5.69
CA ARG A 103 -24.47 5.72 -5.74
C ARG A 103 -25.77 5.07 -6.22
N VAL A 104 -26.83 5.31 -5.47
CA VAL A 104 -28.19 4.98 -5.88
C VAL A 104 -28.71 6.12 -6.76
N VAL A 105 -29.21 5.78 -7.94
CA VAL A 105 -29.69 6.73 -8.95
C VAL A 105 -31.16 6.46 -9.19
N SER A 106 -32.03 7.42 -8.91
CA SER A 106 -33.47 7.33 -9.15
C SER A 106 -33.97 8.64 -9.75
N GLY A 107 -34.77 8.57 -10.82
CA GLY A 107 -35.33 9.75 -11.45
C GLY A 107 -34.28 10.64 -12.13
N ALA A 108 -34.19 11.90 -11.72
CA ALA A 108 -33.39 12.94 -12.39
C ALA A 108 -31.87 12.68 -12.36
N SER A 109 -31.15 13.42 -13.21
CA SER A 109 -29.68 13.36 -13.30
C SER A 109 -29.01 13.82 -12.00
N VAL A 110 -28.03 13.04 -11.52
CA VAL A 110 -27.24 13.34 -10.33
C VAL A 110 -25.83 13.77 -10.74
N PRO A 111 -25.40 15.01 -10.44
CA PRO A 111 -24.03 15.43 -10.73
C PRO A 111 -23.04 14.72 -9.80
N VAL A 112 -21.87 14.40 -10.34
CA VAL A 112 -20.73 13.88 -9.60
C VAL A 112 -19.47 14.64 -10.01
N THR A 113 -18.60 14.89 -9.04
CA THR A 113 -17.33 15.56 -9.27
C THR A 113 -16.20 14.73 -8.69
N TYR A 114 -15.07 14.75 -9.37
CA TYR A 114 -13.89 13.99 -8.96
C TYR A 114 -12.63 14.81 -9.15
N ARG A 115 -11.60 14.36 -8.46
CA ARG A 115 -10.23 14.81 -8.61
C ARG A 115 -9.35 13.57 -8.79
N THR A 116 -8.41 13.63 -9.72
CA THR A 116 -7.45 12.56 -9.98
C THR A 116 -6.07 13.07 -9.60
N LEU A 117 -5.40 12.38 -8.67
CA LEU A 117 -4.11 12.78 -8.12
C LEU A 117 -3.12 11.62 -8.09
N GLY A 118 -1.89 11.91 -8.50
CA GLY A 118 -0.75 11.00 -8.35
C GLY A 118 0.00 10.75 -9.64
N MET A 119 1.21 10.21 -9.53
CA MET A 119 2.08 9.91 -10.70
C MET A 119 2.35 11.14 -11.61
N GLY A 120 2.31 12.35 -11.05
CA GLY A 120 2.45 13.61 -11.78
C GLY A 120 1.15 14.15 -12.38
N HIS A 121 0.05 13.41 -12.27
CA HIS A 121 -1.28 13.87 -12.69
C HIS A 121 -1.95 14.67 -11.58
N GLN A 122 -2.55 15.78 -11.98
CA GLN A 122 -3.45 16.58 -11.16
C GLN A 122 -4.58 17.09 -12.05
N MET A 123 -5.71 16.40 -12.00
CA MET A 123 -6.89 16.70 -12.82
C MET A 123 -8.12 16.80 -11.94
N ALA A 124 -9.10 17.58 -12.37
CA ALA A 124 -10.43 17.60 -11.79
C ALA A 124 -11.45 17.52 -12.91
N GLY A 125 -12.56 16.84 -12.64
CA GLY A 125 -13.61 16.63 -13.63
C GLY A 125 -14.98 16.54 -13.00
N GLN A 126 -15.97 16.62 -13.88
CA GLN A 126 -17.37 16.47 -13.53
C GLN A 126 -18.01 15.49 -14.49
N SER A 127 -18.99 14.75 -14.00
CA SER A 127 -19.86 13.90 -14.80
C SER A 127 -21.27 13.94 -14.20
N LYS A 128 -22.17 13.18 -14.81
CA LYS A 128 -23.56 13.04 -14.40
C LYS A 128 -23.96 11.57 -14.46
N LEU A 129 -24.65 11.12 -13.41
CA LEU A 129 -25.33 9.83 -13.40
C LEU A 129 -26.76 10.08 -13.86
N VAL A 130 -27.24 9.29 -14.83
CA VAL A 130 -28.55 9.51 -15.46
C VAL A 130 -29.34 8.21 -15.42
N SER A 131 -30.53 8.26 -14.81
CA SER A 131 -31.49 7.15 -14.93
C SER A 131 -31.99 7.09 -16.37
N ARG A 132 -31.78 5.96 -17.05
CA ARG A 132 -32.19 5.76 -18.45
C ARG A 132 -32.85 4.40 -18.63
N PRO A 133 -34.11 4.34 -19.11
CA PRO A 133 -34.75 3.08 -19.51
C PRO A 133 -33.91 2.33 -20.56
N GLY A 134 -33.80 1.02 -20.40
CA GLY A 134 -33.01 0.15 -21.29
C GLY A 134 -31.52 0.05 -20.93
N SER A 135 -31.00 0.87 -20.01
CA SER A 135 -29.64 0.72 -19.49
C SER A 135 -29.55 -0.38 -18.42
N PRO A 136 -28.35 -0.92 -18.13
CA PRO A 136 -28.16 -1.90 -17.06
C PRO A 136 -28.52 -1.32 -15.68
N ALA A 137 -29.21 -2.11 -14.85
CA ALA A 137 -29.57 -1.72 -13.48
C ALA A 137 -28.36 -1.40 -12.58
N VAL A 138 -27.21 -1.97 -12.91
CA VAL A 138 -25.93 -1.71 -12.25
C VAL A 138 -24.93 -1.28 -13.32
N ALA A 139 -24.45 -0.05 -13.22
CA ALA A 139 -23.42 0.49 -14.10
C ALA A 139 -22.09 0.50 -13.36
N ARG A 140 -21.14 -0.34 -13.80
CA ARG A 140 -19.74 -0.32 -13.34
C ARG A 140 -18.93 0.49 -14.32
N VAL A 141 -18.34 1.57 -13.83
CA VAL A 141 -17.58 2.50 -14.64
C VAL A 141 -16.10 2.13 -14.55
N THR A 142 -15.49 1.81 -15.69
CA THR A 142 -14.08 1.39 -15.79
C THR A 142 -13.13 2.56 -16.02
N ASP A 143 -13.60 3.54 -16.77
CA ASP A 143 -12.84 4.72 -17.19
C ASP A 143 -13.48 5.98 -16.62
N MET A 144 -12.71 7.06 -16.52
CA MET A 144 -13.22 8.28 -15.90
C MET A 144 -14.36 8.88 -16.72
N PRO A 145 -15.57 8.96 -16.15
CA PRO A 145 -16.71 9.49 -16.90
C PRO A 145 -16.59 11.00 -17.00
N SER A 146 -17.18 11.59 -18.03
CA SER A 146 -17.14 13.03 -18.28
C SER A 146 -18.56 13.61 -18.42
N LEU A 147 -18.68 14.92 -18.59
CA LEU A 147 -19.97 15.53 -18.94
C LEU A 147 -20.43 15.16 -20.35
N ALA A 148 -19.49 14.91 -21.28
CA ALA A 148 -19.80 14.46 -22.64
C ALA A 148 -20.25 12.99 -22.66
N GLU A 149 -19.74 12.19 -21.73
CA GLU A 149 -20.03 10.76 -21.58
C GLU A 149 -20.60 10.48 -20.19
N PRO A 150 -21.89 10.78 -19.95
CA PRO A 150 -22.53 10.52 -18.67
C PRO A 150 -22.73 9.03 -18.44
N VAL A 151 -22.81 8.65 -17.17
CA VAL A 151 -23.04 7.26 -16.76
C VAL A 151 -24.54 6.99 -16.78
N PHE A 152 -24.98 6.12 -17.68
CA PHE A 152 -26.38 5.69 -17.76
C PHE A 152 -26.65 4.48 -16.88
N VAL A 153 -27.70 4.56 -16.08
CA VAL A 153 -28.10 3.48 -15.16
C VAL A 153 -29.58 3.19 -15.36
N GLY A 154 -29.92 1.92 -15.52
CA GLY A 154 -31.31 1.48 -15.57
C GLY A 154 -31.92 1.39 -14.19
N GLU A 155 -33.25 1.41 -14.11
CA GLU A 155 -33.95 1.21 -12.84
C GLU A 155 -34.22 -0.27 -12.58
N SER A 156 -34.14 -0.65 -11.30
CA SER A 156 -34.55 -1.95 -10.80
C SER A 156 -35.33 -1.82 -9.50
N THR A 157 -35.88 -2.93 -9.02
CA THR A 157 -36.62 -2.96 -7.76
C THR A 157 -35.68 -2.74 -6.58
N ARG A 158 -36.18 -2.13 -5.50
CA ARG A 158 -35.43 -1.97 -4.24
C ARG A 158 -34.77 -3.26 -3.78
N THR A 159 -35.49 -4.38 -3.84
CA THR A 159 -34.97 -5.71 -3.45
C THR A 159 -33.71 -6.09 -4.23
N ARG A 160 -33.69 -5.83 -5.55
CA ARG A 160 -32.52 -6.12 -6.39
C ARG A 160 -31.36 -5.18 -6.10
N VAL A 161 -31.63 -3.90 -5.84
CA VAL A 161 -30.60 -2.93 -5.41
C VAL A 161 -29.98 -3.36 -4.07
N ILE A 162 -30.80 -3.74 -3.09
CA ILE A 162 -30.32 -4.25 -1.79
C ILE A 162 -29.44 -5.49 -1.98
N HIS A 163 -29.85 -6.42 -2.83
CA HIS A 163 -29.06 -7.62 -3.13
C HIS A 163 -27.68 -7.27 -3.71
N GLU A 164 -27.63 -6.36 -4.68
CA GLU A 164 -26.35 -5.90 -5.26
C GLU A 164 -25.47 -5.16 -4.26
N LEU A 165 -26.06 -4.33 -3.39
CA LEU A 165 -25.31 -3.67 -2.32
C LEU A 165 -24.71 -4.71 -1.35
N ARG A 166 -25.46 -5.73 -0.94
CA ARG A 166 -24.95 -6.82 -0.08
C ARG A 166 -23.80 -7.58 -0.76
N ARG A 167 -23.93 -7.85 -2.06
CA ARG A 167 -22.85 -8.47 -2.85
C ARG A 167 -21.58 -7.62 -2.85
N LEU A 168 -21.70 -6.29 -2.92
CA LEU A 168 -20.54 -5.39 -2.81
C LEU A 168 -19.92 -5.41 -1.41
N VAL A 169 -20.73 -5.46 -0.34
CA VAL A 169 -20.24 -5.60 1.04
C VAL A 169 -19.45 -6.91 1.19
N GLU A 170 -20.01 -8.03 0.74
CA GLU A 170 -19.35 -9.35 0.78
C GLU A 170 -18.05 -9.37 -0.05
N ALA A 171 -18.07 -8.77 -1.24
CA ALA A 171 -16.89 -8.62 -2.08
C ALA A 171 -15.81 -7.77 -1.40
N GLY A 172 -16.19 -6.67 -0.75
CA GLY A 172 -15.26 -5.81 0.00
C GLY A 172 -14.66 -6.52 1.21
N ALA A 173 -15.45 -7.31 1.94
CA ALA A 173 -14.97 -8.12 3.05
C ALA A 173 -13.98 -9.21 2.58
N THR A 174 -14.31 -9.91 1.50
CA THR A 174 -13.42 -10.90 0.87
C THR A 174 -12.12 -10.26 0.39
N ALA A 175 -12.20 -9.14 -0.32
CA ALA A 175 -11.04 -8.42 -0.83
C ALA A 175 -10.10 -7.95 0.29
N ARG A 176 -10.64 -7.56 1.46
CA ARG A 176 -9.83 -7.21 2.64
C ARG A 176 -8.99 -8.39 3.11
N TRP A 177 -9.56 -9.60 3.20
CA TRP A 177 -8.82 -10.80 3.59
C TRP A 177 -7.79 -11.21 2.54
N GLU A 178 -8.12 -11.09 1.26
CA GLU A 178 -7.16 -11.33 0.18
C GLU A 178 -5.99 -10.34 0.21
N LEU A 179 -6.24 -9.07 0.56
CA LEU A 179 -5.17 -8.08 0.77
C LEU A 179 -4.23 -8.53 1.87
N ILE A 180 -4.75 -8.89 3.04
CA ILE A 180 -3.96 -9.36 4.18
C ILE A 180 -3.08 -10.55 3.78
N ARG A 181 -3.69 -11.57 3.17
CA ARG A 181 -2.97 -12.74 2.66
C ARG A 181 -1.88 -12.39 1.64
N SER A 182 -2.15 -11.42 0.75
CA SER A 182 -1.16 -11.00 -0.25
C SER A 182 -0.01 -10.17 0.31
N ILE A 183 -0.21 -9.52 1.47
CA ILE A 183 0.79 -8.70 2.13
C ILE A 183 1.75 -9.55 2.96
N GLU A 184 1.29 -10.65 3.54
CA GLU A 184 2.05 -11.49 4.46
C GLU A 184 3.43 -11.90 3.92
N PRO A 185 3.59 -12.44 2.69
CA PRO A 185 4.93 -12.77 2.17
C PRO A 185 5.85 -11.55 2.05
N LYS A 186 5.28 -10.38 1.70
CA LYS A 186 6.04 -9.12 1.62
C LYS A 186 6.45 -8.64 3.01
N LEU A 187 5.59 -8.82 4.01
CA LEU A 187 5.91 -8.51 5.40
C LEU A 187 7.10 -9.35 5.87
N VAL A 188 7.09 -10.67 5.66
CA VAL A 188 8.21 -11.56 6.02
C VAL A 188 9.52 -11.06 5.40
N GLN A 189 9.50 -10.74 4.10
CA GLN A 189 10.67 -10.19 3.42
C GLN A 189 11.15 -8.87 4.04
N GLN A 190 10.23 -7.92 4.29
CA GLN A 190 10.60 -6.63 4.88
C GLN A 190 11.05 -6.76 6.34
N LEU A 191 10.54 -7.75 7.07
CA LEU A 191 10.95 -8.06 8.44
C LEU A 191 12.40 -8.52 8.48
N HIS A 192 12.81 -9.44 7.60
CA HIS A 192 14.21 -9.87 7.50
C HIS A 192 15.14 -8.71 7.08
N VAL A 193 14.70 -7.87 6.13
CA VAL A 193 15.48 -6.68 5.73
C VAL A 193 15.64 -5.70 6.89
N ALA A 194 14.57 -5.46 7.65
CA ALA A 194 14.61 -4.59 8.84
C ALA A 194 15.50 -5.19 9.94
N HIS A 195 15.38 -6.49 10.19
CA HIS A 195 16.18 -7.21 11.19
C HIS A 195 17.67 -7.19 10.88
N SER A 196 18.05 -7.44 9.63
CA SER A 196 19.44 -7.33 9.19
C SER A 196 19.97 -5.91 9.38
N ALA A 197 19.18 -4.90 9.00
CA ALA A 197 19.57 -3.49 9.16
C ALA A 197 19.77 -3.10 10.64
N VAL A 198 18.85 -3.49 11.54
CA VAL A 198 18.95 -3.23 12.98
C VAL A 198 20.15 -3.97 13.58
N SER A 199 20.35 -5.24 13.22
CA SER A 199 21.45 -6.07 13.70
C SER A 199 22.81 -5.50 13.30
N HIS A 200 22.94 -5.03 12.05
CA HIS A 200 24.15 -4.39 11.58
C HIS A 200 24.42 -3.06 12.28
N GLU A 201 23.41 -2.21 12.43
CA GLU A 201 23.52 -0.91 13.10
C GLU A 201 23.95 -1.04 14.57
N ILE A 202 23.34 -1.97 15.32
CA ILE A 202 23.73 -2.24 16.71
C ILE A 202 25.12 -2.88 16.76
N GLY A 203 25.38 -3.85 15.88
CA GLY A 203 26.66 -4.56 15.79
C GLY A 203 27.85 -3.66 15.48
N GLN A 204 27.67 -2.57 14.73
CA GLN A 204 28.71 -1.57 14.50
C GLN A 204 29.16 -0.87 15.78
N THR A 205 28.26 -0.67 16.75
CA THR A 205 28.58 -0.01 18.02
C THR A 205 29.26 -0.98 18.99
N SER A 206 28.80 -2.24 19.03
CA SER A 206 29.36 -3.27 19.91
C SER A 206 30.64 -3.92 19.35
N GLY A 207 30.93 -3.73 18.07
CA GLY A 207 32.03 -4.38 17.36
C GLY A 207 31.77 -5.83 16.96
N ASN A 208 30.55 -6.34 17.16
CA ASN A 208 30.17 -7.70 16.80
C ASN A 208 28.78 -7.72 16.14
N VAL A 209 28.74 -8.03 14.84
CA VAL A 209 27.49 -8.12 14.07
C VAL A 209 26.90 -9.52 14.23
N VAL A 210 25.85 -9.61 15.05
CA VAL A 210 25.09 -10.83 15.33
C VAL A 210 23.61 -10.56 15.16
N PRO A 211 22.76 -11.57 14.86
CA PRO A 211 21.32 -11.36 14.75
C PRO A 211 20.76 -10.91 16.10
N MET A 212 19.88 -9.91 16.11
CA MET A 212 19.28 -9.41 17.36
C MET A 212 18.13 -10.29 17.88
N LEU A 213 17.51 -11.05 16.99
CA LEU A 213 16.37 -11.94 17.23
C LEU A 213 16.62 -13.24 16.49
N ASP A 214 16.15 -14.35 17.06
CA ASP A 214 16.13 -15.66 16.42
C ASP A 214 14.86 -15.84 15.57
N ALA A 215 14.68 -17.04 14.99
CA ALA A 215 13.52 -17.34 14.15
C ALA A 215 12.19 -17.19 14.91
N GLN A 216 12.13 -17.63 16.18
CA GLN A 216 10.94 -17.53 17.00
C GLN A 216 10.61 -16.07 17.36
N GLY A 217 11.61 -15.26 17.68
CA GLY A 217 11.46 -13.83 17.93
C GLY A 217 10.94 -13.08 16.69
N LEU A 218 11.42 -13.44 15.50
CA LEU A 218 10.92 -12.88 14.24
C LEU A 218 9.47 -13.30 13.97
N GLU A 219 9.11 -14.56 14.19
CA GLU A 219 7.74 -15.04 14.05
C GLU A 219 6.78 -14.32 15.02
N GLN A 220 7.20 -14.09 16.27
CA GLN A 220 6.41 -13.30 17.23
C GLN A 220 6.18 -11.87 16.74
N VAL A 221 7.19 -11.21 16.17
CA VAL A 221 7.05 -9.87 15.59
C VAL A 221 6.11 -9.91 14.36
N GLN A 222 6.23 -10.91 13.49
CA GLN A 222 5.31 -11.10 12.37
C GLN A 222 3.86 -11.23 12.84
N ASN A 223 3.59 -12.11 13.80
CA ASN A 223 2.25 -12.35 14.33
C ASN A 223 1.64 -11.09 14.93
N LEU A 224 2.43 -10.35 15.70
CA LEU A 224 2.04 -9.06 16.26
C LEU A 224 1.73 -8.01 15.18
N MET A 225 2.54 -7.93 14.12
CA MET A 225 2.30 -7.01 13.01
C MET A 225 1.06 -7.38 12.19
N MET A 226 0.79 -8.67 12.03
CA MET A 226 -0.36 -9.19 11.32
C MET A 226 -1.65 -9.01 12.11
N PHE A 227 -1.68 -9.46 13.36
CA PHE A 227 -2.92 -9.60 14.15
C PHE A 227 -3.10 -8.53 15.22
N GLY A 228 -2.00 -7.94 15.70
CA GLY A 228 -2.02 -6.95 16.77
C GLY A 228 -1.85 -7.56 18.16
N GLU A 229 -2.24 -6.79 19.17
CA GLU A 229 -2.15 -7.16 20.59
C GLU A 229 -3.43 -6.71 21.30
N LEU A 230 -3.80 -7.39 22.37
CA LEU A 230 -4.84 -6.89 23.28
C LEU A 230 -4.23 -5.76 24.10
N ASP A 231 -4.88 -4.61 24.13
CA ASP A 231 -4.49 -3.54 25.04
C ASP A 231 -4.91 -3.92 26.46
N GLU A 232 -3.94 -4.22 27.32
CA GLU A 232 -4.18 -4.66 28.70
C GLU A 232 -4.90 -3.59 29.55
N GLU A 233 -4.68 -2.30 29.25
CA GLU A 233 -5.30 -1.21 30.02
C GLU A 233 -6.75 -0.98 29.61
N THR A 234 -7.05 -1.06 28.30
CA THR A 234 -8.40 -0.77 27.79
C THR A 234 -9.23 -2.01 27.52
N GLY A 235 -8.62 -3.20 27.52
CA GLY A 235 -9.23 -4.47 27.15
C GLY A 235 -9.67 -4.54 25.69
N LYS A 236 -9.19 -3.63 24.83
CA LYS A 236 -9.58 -3.53 23.42
C LYS A 236 -8.50 -4.10 22.51
N ASP A 237 -8.94 -4.74 21.43
CA ASP A 237 -8.03 -5.21 20.39
C ASP A 237 -7.36 -4.02 19.70
N LYS A 238 -6.04 -3.94 19.79
CA LYS A 238 -5.23 -2.99 19.04
C LYS A 238 -4.85 -3.64 17.72
N PRO A 239 -5.36 -3.15 16.57
CA PRO A 239 -5.15 -3.81 15.29
C PRO A 239 -3.67 -3.82 14.91
N GLY A 240 -3.22 -4.91 14.30
CA GLY A 240 -1.87 -5.04 13.75
C GLY A 240 -1.50 -3.94 12.75
N SER A 241 -0.20 -3.71 12.56
CA SER A 241 0.31 -2.69 11.63
C SER A 241 -0.14 -2.94 10.19
N VAL A 242 -0.35 -4.19 9.78
CA VAL A 242 -0.86 -4.54 8.46
C VAL A 242 -2.30 -4.06 8.26
N PHE A 243 -3.17 -4.27 9.24
CA PHE A 243 -4.54 -3.76 9.19
C PHE A 243 -4.55 -2.23 9.12
N ARG A 244 -3.75 -1.56 9.95
CA ARG A 244 -3.60 -0.09 9.91
C ARG A 244 -3.07 0.40 8.57
N LEU A 245 -2.11 -0.32 7.97
CA LEU A 245 -1.58 0.00 6.65
C LEU A 245 -2.65 -0.08 5.57
N ILE A 246 -3.50 -1.12 5.58
CA ILE A 246 -4.63 -1.21 4.65
C ILE A 246 -5.53 0.00 4.80
N GLU A 247 -5.90 0.40 6.03
CA GLU A 247 -6.70 1.61 6.26
C GLU A 247 -6.05 2.87 5.68
N LEU A 248 -4.73 3.02 5.85
CA LEU A 248 -3.99 4.14 5.27
C LEU A 248 -4.04 4.13 3.73
N CYS A 249 -3.98 2.95 3.10
CA CYS A 249 -4.07 2.78 1.65
C CYS A 249 -5.46 3.08 1.08
N LEU A 250 -6.51 3.14 1.91
CA LEU A 250 -7.87 3.50 1.50
C LEU A 250 -8.07 5.02 1.45
N ALA A 251 -7.20 5.80 2.10
CA ALA A 251 -7.26 7.25 2.08
C ALA A 251 -7.02 7.81 0.66
N PRO A 252 -7.71 8.90 0.25
CA PRO A 252 -7.59 9.44 -1.10
C PRO A 252 -6.20 9.99 -1.43
N ASP A 253 -5.45 10.48 -0.43
CA ASP A 253 -4.18 11.20 -0.65
C ASP A 253 -2.91 10.33 -0.45
N CYS A 254 -3.04 9.03 -0.18
CA CYS A 254 -1.89 8.22 0.24
C CYS A 254 -0.85 7.95 -0.88
N PHE A 255 -1.26 7.92 -2.15
CA PHE A 255 -0.39 7.55 -3.30
C PHE A 255 0.02 8.73 -4.18
N VAL A 256 -0.11 9.98 -3.71
CA VAL A 256 0.18 11.17 -4.52
C VAL A 256 1.63 11.18 -5.04
N LYS A 257 2.60 10.79 -4.20
CA LYS A 257 4.03 10.89 -4.51
C LYS A 257 4.70 9.56 -4.87
N VAL A 258 4.05 8.44 -4.60
CA VAL A 258 4.65 7.09 -4.70
C VAL A 258 3.60 6.08 -5.13
N ASP A 259 4.04 5.07 -5.89
CA ASP A 259 3.15 3.98 -6.29
C ASP A 259 2.71 3.12 -5.09
N PRO A 260 1.56 2.43 -5.16
CA PRO A 260 1.03 1.65 -4.05
C PRO A 260 1.99 0.62 -3.46
N PHE A 261 2.76 -0.10 -4.29
CA PHE A 261 3.73 -1.07 -3.77
C PHE A 261 4.87 -0.40 -3.00
N LYS A 262 5.43 0.68 -3.54
CA LYS A 262 6.50 1.42 -2.86
C LYS A 262 6.01 2.01 -1.54
N TYR A 263 4.78 2.52 -1.52
CA TYR A 263 4.14 3.01 -0.30
C TYR A 263 4.06 1.90 0.77
N MET A 264 3.47 0.76 0.42
CA MET A 264 3.29 -0.36 1.35
C MET A 264 4.62 -0.93 1.85
N ILE A 265 5.58 -1.19 0.95
CA ILE A 265 6.92 -1.71 1.32
C ILE A 265 7.61 -0.77 2.32
N LYS A 266 7.55 0.55 2.08
CA LYS A 266 8.14 1.54 2.98
C LYS A 266 7.51 1.49 4.38
N HIS A 267 6.19 1.40 4.46
CA HIS A 267 5.47 1.31 5.73
C HIS A 267 5.75 -0.01 6.46
N LEU A 268 5.69 -1.15 5.76
CA LEU A 268 5.99 -2.47 6.33
C LEU A 268 7.40 -2.51 6.92
N ARG A 269 8.40 -2.01 6.19
CA ARG A 269 9.79 -1.97 6.67
C ARG A 269 9.95 -1.07 7.90
N ARG A 270 9.36 0.13 7.89
CA ARG A 270 9.41 1.06 9.02
C ARG A 270 8.77 0.47 10.27
N ASP A 271 7.60 -0.14 10.11
CA ASP A 271 6.85 -0.72 11.22
C ASP A 271 7.56 -1.98 11.74
N ALA A 272 8.12 -2.81 10.86
CA ALA A 272 8.96 -3.95 11.24
C ALA A 272 10.19 -3.54 12.05
N GLU A 273 10.91 -2.50 11.61
CA GLU A 273 12.04 -1.96 12.37
C GLU A 273 11.60 -1.48 13.75
N THR A 274 10.45 -0.81 13.84
CA THR A 274 9.90 -0.32 15.11
C THR A 274 9.57 -1.47 16.06
N GLU A 275 8.92 -2.52 15.56
CA GLU A 275 8.55 -3.67 16.39
C GLU A 275 9.76 -4.52 16.81
N ILE A 276 10.75 -4.70 15.93
CA ILE A 276 12.02 -5.36 16.28
C ILE A 276 12.72 -4.59 17.40
N ARG A 277 12.83 -3.26 17.28
CA ARG A 277 13.45 -2.41 18.31
C ARG A 277 12.69 -2.49 19.63
N ARG A 278 11.36 -2.45 19.58
CA ARG A 278 10.50 -2.63 20.77
C ARG A 278 10.78 -3.98 21.43
N LYS A 279 10.87 -5.05 20.64
CA LYS A 279 11.08 -6.43 21.13
C LYS A 279 12.42 -6.59 21.86
N ILE A 280 13.48 -5.95 21.37
CA ILE A 280 14.83 -6.01 21.99
C ILE A 280 15.07 -4.94 23.06
N GLY A 281 14.05 -4.14 23.39
CA GLY A 281 14.15 -3.06 24.37
C GLY A 281 14.97 -1.85 23.90
N ASP A 282 15.19 -1.69 22.59
CA ASP A 282 15.91 -0.56 22.04
C ASP A 282 15.01 0.70 22.02
N PRO A 283 15.37 1.78 22.74
CA PRO A 283 14.57 2.99 22.73
C PRO A 283 14.53 3.61 21.32
N HIS A 284 13.43 4.29 20.97
CA HIS A 284 13.27 4.94 19.65
C HIS A 284 14.43 5.88 19.26
N ILE A 285 15.08 6.51 20.25
CA ILE A 285 16.22 7.41 20.02
C ILE A 285 17.56 6.69 19.84
N GLY A 286 17.59 5.37 20.05
CA GLY A 286 18.80 4.54 20.09
C GLY A 286 19.72 4.71 18.89
N PRO A 287 19.21 4.70 17.64
CA PRO A 287 20.03 4.90 16.45
C PRO A 287 20.82 6.22 16.47
N LYS A 288 20.19 7.31 16.94
CA LYS A 288 20.87 8.61 17.03
C LYS A 288 21.94 8.60 18.10
N VAL A 289 21.68 7.97 19.26
CA VAL A 289 22.65 7.87 20.36
C VAL A 289 23.87 7.05 19.91
N ARG A 290 23.65 5.90 19.27
CA ARG A 290 24.72 5.07 18.72
C ARG A 290 25.52 5.76 17.62
N ALA A 291 24.86 6.54 16.74
CA ALA A 291 25.56 7.36 15.75
C ALA A 291 26.48 8.43 16.37
N VAL A 292 26.13 8.99 17.54
CA VAL A 292 27.01 9.89 18.29
C VAL A 292 28.14 9.09 18.96
N ALA A 293 27.82 7.96 19.61
CA ALA A 293 28.82 7.11 20.26
C ALA A 293 29.90 6.61 19.29
N LEU A 294 29.54 6.29 18.04
CA LEU A 294 30.49 5.91 16.98
C LEU A 294 31.50 7.01 16.66
N LYS A 295 31.15 8.29 16.83
CA LYS A 295 32.07 9.43 16.64
C LYS A 295 32.97 9.68 17.84
N HIS A 296 32.65 9.13 19.00
CA HIS A 296 33.39 9.29 20.24
C HIS A 296 33.74 7.91 20.85
N PRO A 297 34.62 7.12 20.19
CA PRO A 297 34.99 5.80 20.70
C PRO A 297 35.56 5.89 22.11
N ARG A 298 35.12 5.01 23.01
CA ARG A 298 35.55 4.94 24.43
C ARG A 298 35.15 6.13 25.30
N ALA A 299 34.30 7.04 24.82
CA ALA A 299 33.75 8.08 25.67
C ALA A 299 32.77 7.47 26.70
N GLU A 300 32.76 8.05 27.90
CA GLU A 300 31.77 7.70 28.91
C GLU A 300 30.36 8.14 28.47
N VAL A 301 29.32 7.47 28.97
CA VAL A 301 27.94 7.74 28.59
C VAL A 301 27.55 9.20 28.86
N ALA A 302 28.05 9.80 29.94
CA ALA A 302 27.81 11.21 30.27
C ALA A 302 28.30 12.16 29.15
N VAL A 303 29.48 11.90 28.60
CA VAL A 303 30.06 12.68 27.49
C VAL A 303 29.24 12.50 26.21
N ILE A 304 28.80 11.26 25.92
CA ILE A 304 27.94 10.97 24.77
C ILE A 304 26.61 11.74 24.88
N VAL A 305 26.02 11.81 26.08
CA VAL A 305 24.77 12.56 26.32
C VAL A 305 24.97 14.05 26.13
N GLU A 306 26.09 14.60 26.58
CA GLU A 306 26.41 16.02 26.39
C GLU A 306 26.55 16.36 24.90
N GLU A 307 27.32 15.58 24.16
CA GLU A 307 27.49 15.75 22.71
C GLU A 307 26.16 15.55 21.96
N TYR A 308 25.37 14.58 22.37
CA TYR A 308 24.04 14.38 21.81
C TYR A 308 23.14 15.61 22.01
N ARG A 309 23.14 16.23 23.19
CA ARG A 309 22.33 17.41 23.49
C ARG A 309 22.80 18.65 22.71
N LYS A 310 24.10 18.75 22.39
CA LYS A 310 24.63 19.79 21.49
C LYS A 310 24.05 19.66 20.08
N ILE A 311 23.95 18.43 19.57
CA ILE A 311 23.42 18.14 18.21
C ILE A 311 21.87 18.19 18.19
N TYR A 312 21.21 17.67 19.22
CA TYR A 312 19.76 17.51 19.31
C TYR A 312 19.20 18.12 20.61
N PRO A 313 19.16 19.45 20.76
CA PRO A 313 18.79 20.11 22.02
C PRO A 313 17.33 19.88 22.43
N LYS A 314 16.45 19.55 21.48
CA LYS A 314 15.01 19.34 21.73
C LYS A 314 14.67 17.95 22.31
N ASP A 315 15.51 16.95 22.08
CA ASP A 315 15.18 15.54 22.38
C ASP A 315 15.33 15.19 23.89
N ARG A 316 15.89 16.11 24.71
CA ARG A 316 16.08 15.99 26.18
C ARG A 316 16.51 14.57 26.64
N LEU A 317 17.64 14.10 26.13
CA LEU A 317 18.19 12.77 26.44
C LEU A 317 18.59 12.63 27.92
N SER A 318 18.08 11.62 28.63
CA SER A 318 18.56 11.22 29.95
C SER A 318 19.71 10.21 29.87
N VAL A 319 20.54 10.13 30.91
CA VAL A 319 21.64 9.15 30.99
C VAL A 319 21.10 7.73 30.93
N THR A 320 20.06 7.41 31.69
CA THR A 320 19.42 6.08 31.69
C THR A 320 18.95 5.64 30.31
N ARG A 321 18.40 6.56 29.50
CA ARG A 321 17.93 6.22 28.14
C ARG A 321 19.10 6.05 27.17
N ALA A 322 20.20 6.77 27.38
CA ALA A 322 21.44 6.58 26.63
C ALA A 322 22.10 5.23 26.99
N GLU A 323 22.13 4.87 28.27
CA GLU A 323 22.60 3.56 28.73
C GLU A 323 21.76 2.44 28.11
N ALA A 324 20.43 2.54 28.16
CA ALA A 324 19.54 1.58 27.51
C ALA A 324 19.84 1.42 26.00
N ALA A 325 20.06 2.52 25.28
CA ALA A 325 20.40 2.49 23.86
C ALA A 325 21.77 1.83 23.57
N LEU A 326 22.75 2.02 24.44
CA LEU A 326 24.13 1.51 24.24
C LEU A 326 24.31 0.09 24.78
N SER A 327 23.41 -0.38 25.65
CA SER A 327 23.47 -1.70 26.29
C SER A 327 22.55 -2.74 25.65
N VAL A 328 21.90 -2.42 24.53
CA VAL A 328 21.06 -3.38 23.77
C VAL A 328 21.89 -4.60 23.41
N ARG A 329 21.35 -5.79 23.69
CA ARG A 329 21.97 -7.08 23.41
C ARG A 329 21.06 -7.95 22.56
N PRO A 330 21.62 -8.91 21.81
CA PRO A 330 20.83 -9.94 21.16
C PRO A 330 19.97 -10.68 22.17
N ASP A 331 18.84 -11.21 21.71
CA ASP A 331 18.12 -12.25 22.46
C ASP A 331 19.07 -13.42 22.76
N ALA A 332 18.89 -14.06 23.91
CA ALA A 332 19.73 -15.16 24.38
C ALA A 332 19.86 -16.26 23.32
N MET A 333 18.75 -16.62 22.68
CA MET A 333 18.74 -17.64 21.62
C MET A 333 19.32 -17.14 20.29
N ALA A 334 19.23 -15.83 20.01
CA ALA A 334 19.83 -15.23 18.82
C ALA A 334 21.36 -15.22 18.88
N SER A 335 21.93 -15.06 20.07
CA SER A 335 23.38 -15.04 20.30
C SER A 335 24.10 -16.34 19.90
N CYS A 336 23.36 -17.45 19.82
CA CYS A 336 23.86 -18.76 19.40
C CYS A 336 23.86 -18.95 17.86
N THR A 337 23.29 -18.00 17.10
CA THR A 337 23.12 -18.10 15.65
C THR A 337 24.01 -17.08 14.95
N ARG A 338 24.82 -17.51 13.97
CA ARG A 338 25.59 -16.58 13.13
C ARG A 338 24.72 -16.08 11.98
N LEU A 339 24.76 -14.78 11.69
CA LEU A 339 24.26 -14.26 10.41
C LEU A 339 25.14 -14.84 9.30
N LEU A 340 24.61 -15.78 8.53
CA LEU A 340 25.24 -16.14 7.27
C LEU A 340 25.07 -14.96 6.30
N PRO A 341 26.12 -14.51 5.58
CA PRO A 341 25.99 -13.46 4.58
C PRO A 341 24.97 -13.76 3.47
N GLU A 342 24.62 -15.05 3.30
CA GLU A 342 23.82 -15.59 2.20
C GLU A 342 22.30 -15.47 2.37
N THR A 343 21.78 -15.03 3.53
CA THR A 343 20.34 -14.78 3.70
C THR A 343 19.83 -13.64 2.80
N HIS A 344 20.74 -12.88 2.16
CA HIS A 344 20.40 -11.91 1.12
C HIS A 344 20.13 -12.53 -0.26
N MET A 345 20.52 -13.78 -0.53
CA MET A 345 20.37 -14.40 -1.85
C MET A 345 19.22 -15.41 -1.96
N MET A 346 18.78 -16.04 -0.87
CA MET A 346 17.65 -17.01 -0.93
C MET A 346 16.25 -16.36 -0.96
N ALA A 347 16.15 -15.04 -0.85
CA ALA A 347 14.91 -14.29 -1.09
C ALA A 347 14.76 -13.85 -2.56
N ALA A 348 15.63 -14.31 -3.47
CA ALA A 348 15.28 -14.48 -4.87
C ALA A 348 14.46 -15.78 -5.01
N VAL A 349 13.33 -15.85 -4.30
CA VAL A 349 12.24 -16.70 -4.77
C VAL A 349 11.94 -16.17 -6.16
N GLU A 350 11.97 -17.07 -7.15
CA GLU A 350 11.56 -16.79 -8.52
C GLU A 350 10.35 -15.86 -8.54
N PRO A 351 10.23 -14.94 -9.52
CA PRO A 351 8.99 -14.21 -9.66
C PRO A 351 7.87 -15.26 -9.75
N LEU A 352 6.99 -15.26 -8.75
CA LEU A 352 5.66 -15.89 -8.79
C LEU A 352 4.82 -15.15 -9.85
N GLU A 353 5.33 -15.10 -11.07
CA GLU A 353 4.70 -14.56 -12.29
C GLU A 353 4.05 -15.69 -13.11
N GLY A 354 3.99 -16.92 -12.60
CA GLY A 354 3.53 -18.10 -13.35
C GLY A 354 2.33 -18.87 -12.80
N ALA A 355 1.72 -18.51 -11.67
CA ALA A 355 0.68 -19.36 -11.05
C ALA A 355 -0.55 -18.58 -10.55
N MET A 356 -1.02 -17.61 -11.34
CA MET A 356 -2.36 -17.04 -11.19
C MET A 356 -3.02 -16.85 -12.57
N ALA A 357 -3.12 -17.95 -13.31
CA ALA A 357 -4.07 -18.11 -14.41
C ALA A 357 -5.31 -18.85 -13.89
#